data_AF-A0A1C4WHC8-F1
#
_entry.id   AF-A0A1C4WHC8-F1
#
_cell.length_a   1.000
_cell.length_b   1.000
_cell.length_c   1.000
_cell.angle_alpha   90.00
_cell.angle_beta   90.00
_cell.angle_gamma   90.00
#
_symmetry.space_group_name_H-M   'P 1'
#
loop_
_entity.id
_entity.type
_entity.pdbx_description
1 polymer ?
#
loop_
_entity_poly.entity_id
_entity_poly.type
_entity_poly.pdbx_seq_one_letter_code
_entity_poly.pdbx_strand_id
1 'polypeptide(L)'
;MRQAADLARGSALVVLESAMTPLAGWAAGIRAVDLSGVYPQVPALNPEAQKALDRALLFGGHNNWTGRHERDHARNALDAVVRGGVLDVDTVVGYALAHAGVTEAGAKNLRSSLERKRR
;
A
#
# COMPACT_ATOMS: atom_id res chain seq x y z
N MET A 1 3.88 -33.26 3.73
CA MET A 1 3.58 -31.84 3.44
C MET A 1 4.52 -30.98 4.26
N ARG A 2 5.16 -29.96 3.68
CA ARG A 2 5.87 -28.93 4.48
C ARG A 2 4.83 -27.95 5.03
N GLN A 3 4.93 -27.60 6.30
CA GLN A 3 4.03 -26.62 6.89
C GLN A 3 4.52 -25.19 6.57
N ALA A 4 3.62 -24.21 6.51
CA ALA A 4 4.00 -22.82 6.26
C ALA A 4 5.01 -22.28 7.29
N ALA A 5 4.94 -22.78 8.53
CA ALA A 5 5.93 -22.51 9.57
C ALA A 5 7.35 -22.99 9.21
N ASP A 6 7.47 -24.13 8.52
CA ASP A 6 8.78 -24.66 8.09
C ASP A 6 9.43 -23.81 7.00
N LEU A 7 8.60 -23.10 6.22
CA LEU A 7 8.99 -22.22 5.11
C LEU A 7 9.37 -20.82 5.58
N ALA A 8 8.83 -20.37 6.71
CA ALA A 8 9.10 -19.05 7.28
C ALA A 8 10.40 -18.98 8.11
N ARG A 9 11.33 -19.94 7.99
CA ARG A 9 12.56 -19.97 8.80
C ARG A 9 13.39 -18.69 8.63
N GLY A 10 13.47 -17.90 9.71
CA GLY A 10 14.17 -16.60 9.70
C GLY A 10 13.31 -15.44 9.19
N SER A 11 11.99 -15.60 9.12
CA SER A 11 11.03 -14.57 8.73
C SER A 11 9.73 -14.67 9.54
N ALA A 12 8.88 -13.63 9.44
CA ALA A 12 7.56 -13.63 10.06
C ALA A 12 6.52 -14.26 9.12
N LEU A 13 5.63 -15.09 9.67
CA LEU A 13 4.48 -15.65 8.97
C LEU A 13 3.25 -14.81 9.30
N VAL A 14 2.52 -14.35 8.28
CA VAL A 14 1.26 -13.63 8.42
C VAL A 14 0.21 -14.29 7.53
N VAL A 15 -0.92 -14.69 8.14
CA VAL A 15 -2.11 -15.15 7.43
C VAL A 15 -3.10 -13.99 7.41
N LEU A 16 -3.45 -13.52 6.21
CA LEU A 16 -4.38 -12.41 6.03
C LEU A 16 -5.72 -12.94 5.56
N GLU A 17 -6.63 -13.15 6.51
CA GLU A 17 -8.03 -13.35 6.21
C GLU A 17 -8.70 -11.97 6.09
N SER A 18 -9.10 -11.59 4.88
CA SER A 18 -9.78 -10.32 4.68
C SER A 18 -10.69 -10.36 3.47
N ALA A 19 -11.94 -9.94 3.66
CA ALA A 19 -12.89 -9.66 2.59
C ALA A 19 -12.79 -8.21 2.04
N MET A 20 -12.07 -7.30 2.73
CA MET A 20 -12.24 -5.84 2.57
C MET A 20 -10.93 -5.02 2.57
N THR A 21 -9.79 -5.62 2.92
CA THR A 21 -8.48 -4.95 2.96
C THR A 21 -7.75 -5.17 1.64
N PRO A 22 -7.19 -4.12 1.01
CA PRO A 22 -6.40 -4.25 -0.22
C PRO A 22 -5.06 -4.94 0.02
N LEU A 23 -5.08 -6.27 0.09
CA LEU A 23 -3.92 -7.09 0.44
C LEU A 23 -2.77 -6.94 -0.54
N ALA A 24 -3.06 -6.73 -1.82
CA ALA A 24 -2.04 -6.56 -2.85
C ALA A 24 -1.13 -5.35 -2.57
N GLY A 25 -1.70 -4.21 -2.17
CA GLY A 25 -0.93 -3.02 -1.83
C GLY A 25 -0.05 -3.22 -0.59
N TRP A 26 -0.61 -3.80 0.47
CA TRP A 26 0.14 -4.07 1.69
C TRP A 26 1.26 -5.07 1.46
N ALA A 27 0.97 -6.17 0.74
CA ALA A 27 1.93 -7.19 0.38
C ALA A 27 3.08 -6.61 -0.45
N ALA A 28 2.78 -5.73 -1.41
CA ALA A 28 3.80 -5.01 -2.16
C ALA A 28 4.65 -4.10 -1.25
N GLY A 29 4.02 -3.41 -0.30
CA GLY A 29 4.70 -2.51 0.65
C GLY A 29 5.69 -3.21 1.57
N ILE A 30 5.32 -4.37 2.11
CA ILE A 30 6.23 -5.17 2.95
C ILE A 30 7.12 -6.13 2.16
N ARG A 31 7.00 -6.16 0.82
CA ARG A 31 7.65 -7.14 -0.06
C ARG A 31 7.37 -8.59 0.36
N ALA A 32 6.10 -8.88 0.61
CA ALA A 32 5.64 -10.20 1.01
C ALA A 32 6.05 -11.26 -0.02
N VAL A 33 6.45 -12.43 0.48
CA VAL A 33 6.77 -13.60 -0.33
C VAL A 33 5.63 -14.61 -0.16
N ASP A 34 5.06 -15.07 -1.27
CA ASP A 34 4.13 -16.20 -1.23
C ASP A 34 4.89 -17.49 -0.95
N LEU A 35 4.58 -18.13 0.18
CA LEU A 35 5.18 -19.39 0.61
C LEU A 35 4.38 -20.61 0.13
N SER A 36 3.17 -20.42 -0.40
CA SER A 36 2.35 -21.53 -0.91
C SER A 36 2.94 -22.14 -2.19
N GLY A 37 3.71 -21.35 -2.95
CA GLY A 37 4.21 -21.72 -4.28
C GLY A 37 3.10 -21.89 -5.32
N VAL A 38 1.86 -21.53 -4.97
CA VAL A 38 0.68 -21.65 -5.82
C VAL A 38 0.49 -20.40 -6.66
N TYR A 39 0.82 -19.23 -6.12
CA TYR A 39 0.71 -17.98 -6.86
C TYR A 39 2.07 -17.54 -7.40
N PRO A 40 2.11 -16.92 -8.60
CA PRO A 40 3.31 -16.22 -9.03
C PRO A 40 3.69 -15.18 -7.97
N GLN A 41 5.00 -14.99 -7.76
CA GLN A 41 5.54 -13.97 -6.85
C GLN A 41 4.80 -12.65 -7.09
N VAL A 42 4.44 -11.95 -6.00
CA VAL A 42 3.75 -10.66 -6.08
C VAL A 42 4.56 -9.76 -7.03
N PRO A 43 3.97 -9.33 -8.17
CA PRO A 43 4.71 -8.53 -9.12
C PRO A 43 5.25 -7.29 -8.44
N ALA A 44 6.52 -6.97 -8.69
CA ALA A 44 7.09 -5.71 -8.23
C ALA A 44 6.22 -4.57 -8.75
N LEU A 45 5.97 -3.56 -7.90
CA LEU A 45 5.26 -2.37 -8.34
C LEU A 45 5.98 -1.74 -9.54
N ASN A 46 5.20 -1.23 -10.49
CA ASN A 46 5.73 -0.41 -11.58
C ASN A 46 6.63 0.69 -10.98
N PRO A 47 7.84 0.94 -11.51
CA PRO A 47 8.76 1.97 -10.99
C PRO A 47 8.12 3.37 -10.85
N GLU A 48 7.22 3.74 -11.75
CA GLU A 48 6.48 5.01 -11.68
C GLU A 48 5.47 5.01 -10.53
N ALA A 49 4.78 3.89 -10.33
CA ALA A 49 3.87 3.69 -9.20
C ALA A 49 4.63 3.75 -7.87
N GLN A 50 5.77 3.07 -7.78
CA GLN A 50 6.65 3.08 -6.61
C GLN A 50 7.10 4.51 -6.29
N LYS A 51 7.61 5.25 -7.29
CA LYS A 51 8.04 6.64 -7.11
C LYS A 51 6.91 7.58 -6.68
N ALA A 52 5.69 7.37 -7.20
CA ALA A 52 4.52 8.15 -6.81
C ALA A 52 4.11 7.88 -5.36
N LEU A 53 4.12 6.61 -4.93
CA LEU A 53 3.85 6.19 -3.56
C LEU A 53 4.88 6.77 -2.59
N ASP A 54 6.17 6.64 -2.88
CA ASP A 54 7.25 7.18 -2.03
C ASP A 54 7.11 8.70 -1.86
N ARG A 55 6.81 9.42 -2.94
CA ARG A 55 6.55 10.86 -2.89
C ARG A 55 5.36 11.20 -2.01
N ALA A 56 4.28 10.43 -2.07
CA ALA A 56 3.08 10.68 -1.28
C ALA A 56 3.27 10.39 0.22
N LEU A 57 4.10 9.37 0.55
CA LEU A 57 4.31 8.87 1.92
C LEU A 57 5.38 9.62 2.70
N LEU A 58 6.50 9.96 2.04
CA LEU A 58 7.67 10.53 2.70
C LEU A 58 7.54 12.04 2.94
N PHE A 59 6.58 12.70 2.28
CA PHE A 59 6.35 14.13 2.45
C PHE A 59 5.76 14.47 3.82
N GLY A 60 6.42 15.33 4.60
CA GLY A 60 5.93 15.72 5.93
C GLY A 60 6.18 14.69 7.05
N GLY A 61 6.71 13.51 6.73
CA GLY A 61 7.12 12.46 7.68
C GLY A 61 5.95 11.68 8.30
N HIS A 62 5.82 10.38 7.97
CA HIS A 62 4.92 9.40 8.61
C HIS A 62 3.50 9.97 8.93
N ASN A 63 2.94 10.71 7.97
CA ASN A 63 2.16 11.92 8.26
C ASN A 63 0.66 11.70 8.50
N ASN A 64 0.12 10.49 8.30
CA ASN A 64 -1.30 10.18 8.52
C ASN A 64 -2.29 11.13 7.80
N TRP A 65 -1.81 11.96 6.87
CA TRP A 65 -2.53 12.97 6.08
C TRP A 65 -3.58 13.77 6.87
N THR A 66 -3.20 14.23 8.06
CA THR A 66 -4.08 15.02 8.95
C THR A 66 -4.20 16.47 8.49
N GLY A 67 -3.16 17.00 7.84
CA GLY A 67 -3.10 18.35 7.29
C GLY A 67 -3.64 18.46 5.86
N ARG A 68 -4.10 19.66 5.48
CA ARG A 68 -4.50 19.96 4.09
C ARG A 68 -3.32 19.83 3.13
N HIS A 69 -2.16 20.39 3.48
CA HIS A 69 -0.99 20.37 2.62
C HIS A 69 -0.50 18.95 2.30
N GLU A 70 -0.48 18.06 3.29
CA GLU A 70 -0.12 16.64 3.12
C GLU A 70 -1.09 15.95 2.16
N ARG A 71 -2.40 16.15 2.36
CA ARG A 71 -3.44 15.60 1.49
C ARG A 71 -3.33 16.11 0.06
N ASP A 72 -3.08 17.41 -0.10
CA ASP A 72 -2.96 18.05 -1.42
C ASP A 72 -1.71 17.54 -2.16
N HIS A 73 -0.59 17.41 -1.45
CA HIS A 73 0.63 16.80 -1.96
C HIS A 73 0.41 15.35 -2.40
N ALA A 74 -0.21 14.53 -1.54
CA ALA A 74 -0.49 13.13 -1.86
C ALA A 74 -1.38 13.00 -3.10
N ARG A 75 -2.42 13.84 -3.24
CA ARG A 75 -3.28 13.85 -4.44
C ARG A 75 -2.50 14.20 -5.69
N ASN A 76 -1.57 15.14 -5.61
CA ASN A 76 -0.76 15.54 -6.77
C ASN A 76 0.27 14.48 -7.14
N ALA A 77 0.91 13.87 -6.13
CA ALA A 77 1.89 12.81 -6.33
C ALA A 77 1.29 11.55 -6.97
N LEU A 78 0.05 11.21 -6.60
CA LEU A 78 -0.63 9.99 -7.03
C LEU A 78 -1.54 10.17 -8.25
N ASP A 79 -1.77 11.41 -8.71
CA ASP A 79 -2.80 11.69 -9.72
C ASP A 79 -2.62 10.90 -11.01
N ALA A 80 -1.41 10.94 -11.57
CA ALA A 80 -1.12 10.31 -12.85
C ALA A 80 -1.27 8.79 -12.80
N VAL A 81 -0.77 8.16 -11.73
CA VAL A 81 -0.80 6.70 -11.58
C VAL A 81 -2.18 6.18 -11.22
N VAL A 82 -2.98 6.96 -10.47
CA VAL A 82 -4.36 6.57 -10.13
C VAL A 82 -5.31 6.82 -11.30
N ARG A 83 -5.25 7.99 -11.95
CA ARG A 83 -6.11 8.29 -13.11
C ARG A 83 -5.74 7.47 -14.34
N GLY A 84 -4.47 7.14 -14.51
CA GLY A 84 -3.99 6.26 -15.58
C GLY A 84 -4.31 4.78 -15.36
N GLY A 85 -4.93 4.41 -14.23
CA GLY A 85 -5.27 3.01 -13.92
C GLY A 85 -4.08 2.13 -13.56
N VAL A 86 -2.90 2.72 -13.34
CA VAL A 86 -1.70 1.99 -12.90
C VAL A 86 -1.85 1.51 -11.45
N LEU A 87 -2.50 2.31 -10.62
CA LEU A 87 -2.87 1.96 -9.25
C LEU A 87 -4.35 2.27 -9.01
N ASP A 88 -5.07 1.38 -8.34
CA ASP A 88 -6.33 1.72 -7.71
C ASP A 88 -6.11 2.32 -6.31
N VAL A 89 -7.12 3.02 -5.79
CA VAL A 89 -7.08 3.67 -4.46
C VAL A 89 -6.85 2.63 -3.37
N ASP A 90 -7.38 1.44 -3.54
CA ASP A 90 -7.26 0.33 -2.60
C ASP A 90 -5.78 -0.07 -2.43
N THR A 91 -5.08 -0.31 -3.53
CA THR A 91 -3.65 -0.64 -3.56
C THR A 91 -2.81 0.46 -2.93
N VAL A 92 -3.11 1.73 -3.19
CA VAL A 92 -2.43 2.87 -2.56
C VAL A 92 -2.58 2.84 -1.03
N VAL A 93 -3.81 2.64 -0.56
CA VAL A 93 -4.12 2.63 0.88
C VAL A 93 -3.50 1.41 1.58
N GLY A 94 -3.55 0.24 0.95
CA GLY A 94 -2.88 -0.96 1.45
C GLY A 94 -1.37 -0.78 1.56
N TYR A 95 -0.76 -0.18 0.53
CA TYR A 95 0.68 0.11 0.53
C TYR A 95 1.07 1.10 1.63
N ALA A 96 0.24 2.13 1.85
CA ALA A 96 0.45 3.08 2.94
C ALA A 96 0.41 2.38 4.32
N LEU A 97 -0.51 1.44 4.54
CA LEU A 97 -0.61 0.68 5.79
C LEU A 97 0.61 -0.22 6.07
N ALA A 98 1.39 -0.58 5.04
CA ALA A 98 2.64 -1.31 5.23
C ALA A 98 3.76 -0.45 5.84
N HIS A 99 3.63 0.88 5.81
CA HIS A 99 4.67 1.79 6.27
C HIS A 99 4.55 2.03 7.77
N ALA A 100 5.68 1.92 8.48
CA ALA A 100 5.75 2.22 9.91
C ALA A 100 5.21 3.63 10.19
N GLY A 101 4.43 3.78 11.26
CA GLY A 101 3.86 5.08 11.67
C GLY A 101 2.59 5.52 10.92
N VAL A 102 2.17 4.80 9.87
CA VAL A 102 0.84 4.99 9.28
C VAL A 102 -0.20 4.23 10.11
N THR A 103 -1.19 4.94 10.60
CA THR A 103 -2.33 4.41 11.35
C THR A 103 -3.51 4.11 10.42
N GLU A 104 -4.45 3.29 10.87
CA GLU A 104 -5.70 3.04 10.13
C GLU A 104 -6.48 4.34 9.87
N ALA A 105 -6.51 5.26 10.85
CA ALA A 105 -7.11 6.58 10.67
C ALA A 105 -6.40 7.39 9.57
N GLY A 106 -5.07 7.33 9.53
CA GLY A 106 -4.28 7.98 8.48
C GLY A 106 -4.56 7.39 7.09
N ALA A 107 -4.67 6.08 6.99
CA ALA A 107 -5.05 5.39 5.76
C ALA A 107 -6.46 5.79 5.27
N LYS A 108 -7.42 5.97 6.19
CA LYS A 108 -8.77 6.51 5.89
C LYS A 108 -8.72 7.97 5.42
N ASN A 109 -7.86 8.81 6.00
CA ASN A 109 -7.67 10.18 5.55
C ASN A 109 -7.12 10.24 4.12
N LEU A 110 -6.14 9.40 3.80
CA LEU A 110 -5.58 9.27 2.47
C LEU A 110 -6.65 8.84 1.45
N ARG A 111 -7.37 7.75 1.74
CA ARG A 111 -8.49 7.27 0.91
C ARG A 111 -9.48 8.39 0.60
N SER A 112 -9.99 9.03 1.65
CA SER A 112 -10.99 10.10 1.54
C SER A 112 -10.48 11.28 0.70
N SER A 113 -9.17 11.58 0.77
CA SER A 113 -8.54 12.62 -0.05
C SER A 113 -8.54 12.24 -1.53
N LEU A 114 -8.15 11.02 -1.86
CA LEU A 114 -8.06 10.54 -3.25
C LEU A 114 -9.44 10.41 -3.90
N GLU A 115 -10.44 9.94 -3.17
CA GLU A 115 -11.81 9.79 -3.66
C GLU A 115 -12.50 11.12 -3.92
N ARG A 116 -12.18 12.19 -3.17
CA ARG A 116 -12.75 13.54 -3.41
C ARG A 116 -12.38 14.14 -4.76
N LYS A 117 -11.28 13.71 -5.39
CA LYS A 117 -10.83 14.23 -6.71
C LYS A 117 -11.52 13.54 -7.89
N ARG A 118 -12.37 12.53 -7.65
CA ARG A 118 -13.12 11.81 -8.70
C ARG A 118 -14.46 12.48 -9.09
N ARG A 119 -14.77 13.67 -8.54
CA ARG A 119 -15.91 14.49 -8.98
C ARG A 119 -15.44 15.65 -9.84
#